data_AF-A0A9Q0E933-F1
#
_entry.id   AF-A0A9Q0E933-F1
#
_cell.length_a   1.000
_cell.length_b   1.000
_cell.length_c   1.000
_cell.angle_alpha   90.00
_cell.angle_beta   90.00
_cell.angle_gamma   90.00
#
_symmetry.space_group_name_H-M   'P 1'
#
loop_
_entity.id
_entity.type
_entity.pdbx_description
1 polymer ?
#
loop_
_entity_poly.entity_id
_entity_poly.type
_entity_poly.pdbx_seq_one_letter_code
_entity_poly.pdbx_strand_id
1 'polypeptide(L)'
;IFGGEPKEEETEVCLVDIAYDEIPERHYKESEDLRYFKSEKTSRGQLKEGWIDSQGPIMCSYKLVTVKFEVWGLQTRVEQFVHKFIRDVLLLGHRQAFAWVDEWIDMTMEEVREYERATQEATNLKIGSFPPAISITETPLPSSTRGPNSAPSTPLCTEPPEFLALPKDRPRKKSAPETLTLPDPARRNSGFRLPSIFSWNSSPQPE
;
A
#
# COMPACT_ATOMS: atom_id res chain seq x y z
N ILE A 1 14.19 -19.28 -8.62
CA ILE A 1 13.94 -18.89 -7.21
C ILE A 1 12.54 -19.25 -6.69
N PHE A 2 11.46 -19.14 -7.49
CA PHE A 2 10.09 -19.36 -7.02
C PHE A 2 9.52 -20.76 -7.25
N GLY A 3 10.34 -21.73 -7.70
CA GLY A 3 9.99 -23.17 -7.75
C GLY A 3 8.88 -23.58 -8.73
N GLY A 4 8.16 -22.64 -9.34
CA GLY A 4 7.29 -22.88 -10.51
C GLY A 4 8.00 -22.51 -11.80
N GLU A 5 7.53 -23.04 -12.93
CA GLU A 5 7.85 -22.56 -14.27
C GLU A 5 7.04 -21.28 -14.50
N PRO A 6 7.58 -20.06 -14.29
CA PRO A 6 7.01 -18.93 -14.98
C PRO A 6 7.16 -19.26 -16.47
N LYS A 7 6.14 -19.03 -17.29
CA LYS A 7 6.44 -18.83 -18.70
C LYS A 7 7.36 -17.62 -18.74
N GLU A 8 8.67 -17.84 -18.94
CA GLU A 8 9.67 -16.77 -18.96
C GLU A 8 9.29 -15.67 -19.96
N GLU A 9 8.51 -16.01 -20.98
CA GLU A 9 7.94 -15.10 -21.97
C GLU A 9 6.90 -14.10 -21.41
N GLU A 10 6.37 -14.29 -20.20
CA GLU A 10 5.33 -13.44 -19.59
C GLU A 10 5.82 -12.66 -18.35
N THR A 11 7.06 -12.85 -17.89
CA THR A 11 7.57 -12.24 -16.65
C THR A 11 8.63 -11.18 -16.92
N GLU A 12 8.36 -9.94 -16.53
CA GLU A 12 9.35 -8.85 -16.57
C GLU A 12 10.17 -8.81 -15.27
N VAL A 13 11.50 -8.74 -15.40
CA VAL A 13 12.41 -8.53 -14.27
C VAL A 13 12.70 -7.03 -14.12
N CYS A 14 12.23 -6.45 -13.03
CA CYS A 14 12.48 -5.04 -12.70
C CYS A 14 13.45 -4.95 -11.51
N LEU A 15 14.65 -4.44 -11.75
CA LEU A 15 15.60 -4.10 -10.69
C LEU A 15 15.19 -2.76 -10.07
N VAL A 16 15.31 -2.67 -8.75
CA VAL A 16 15.01 -1.45 -7.98
C VAL A 16 16.29 -0.98 -7.32
N ASP A 17 16.79 0.18 -7.74
CA ASP A 17 17.95 0.83 -7.13
C ASP A 17 17.50 1.86 -6.10
N ILE A 18 17.63 1.53 -4.82
CA ILE A 18 17.20 2.36 -3.70
C ILE A 18 17.93 3.71 -3.60
N ALA A 19 19.10 3.85 -4.24
CA ALA A 19 19.88 5.09 -4.21
C ALA A 19 19.62 5.98 -5.43
N TYR A 20 19.52 5.37 -6.62
CA TYR A 20 19.55 6.11 -7.90
C TYR A 20 18.27 6.04 -8.74
N ASP A 21 17.31 5.17 -8.42
CA ASP A 21 16.00 5.24 -9.09
C ASP A 21 15.27 6.54 -8.72
N GLU A 22 14.58 7.11 -9.70
CA GLU A 22 13.78 8.32 -9.50
C GLU A 22 12.61 8.06 -8.55
N ILE A 23 12.43 8.98 -7.59
CA ILE A 23 11.24 9.04 -6.75
C ILE A 23 10.46 10.32 -7.06
N PRO A 24 9.11 10.31 -7.00
CA PRO A 24 8.34 11.52 -7.17
C PRO A 24 8.78 12.60 -6.16
N GLU A 25 8.95 13.83 -6.62
CA GLU A 25 9.51 14.94 -5.81
C GLU A 25 8.76 15.16 -4.49
N ARG A 26 7.43 14.99 -4.48
CA ARG A 26 6.60 15.05 -3.25
C ARG A 26 6.97 14.03 -2.17
N HIS A 27 7.68 12.97 -2.52
CA HIS A 27 8.16 11.93 -1.61
C HIS A 27 9.65 12.08 -1.30
N TYR A 28 10.36 12.98 -1.97
CA TYR A 28 11.78 13.23 -1.69
C TYR A 28 11.95 13.90 -0.33
N LYS A 29 12.88 13.36 0.45
CA LYS A 29 13.38 13.95 1.69
C LYS A 29 14.88 13.77 1.72
N GLU A 30 15.59 14.85 2.04
CA GLU A 30 17.05 14.85 2.12
C GLU A 30 17.56 13.83 3.16
N SER A 31 16.87 13.69 4.30
CA SER A 31 17.19 12.71 5.34
C SER A 31 17.07 11.25 4.88
N GLU A 32 16.31 11.00 3.81
CA GLU A 32 16.12 9.67 3.22
C GLU A 32 16.95 9.51 1.93
N ASP A 33 17.88 10.44 1.63
CA ASP A 33 18.74 10.35 0.45
C ASP A 33 20.00 9.54 0.67
N LEU A 34 20.00 8.30 0.18
CA LEU A 34 21.08 7.34 0.38
C LEU A 34 22.41 7.72 -0.28
N ARG A 35 22.39 8.68 -1.21
CA ARG A 35 23.60 9.24 -1.80
C ARG A 35 24.38 10.11 -0.81
N TYR A 36 23.70 10.61 0.23
CA TYR A 36 24.23 11.51 1.24
C TYR A 36 24.11 10.97 2.67
N PHE A 37 23.16 10.07 2.91
CA PHE A 37 22.98 9.40 4.20
C PHE A 37 24.16 8.46 4.50
N LYS A 38 24.63 8.54 5.75
CA LYS A 38 25.58 7.60 6.33
C LYS A 38 25.12 7.28 7.75
N SER A 39 24.97 5.99 8.03
CA SER A 39 24.58 5.50 9.35
C SER A 39 25.68 5.76 10.38
N GLU A 40 25.31 6.27 11.54
CA GLU A 40 26.22 6.50 12.66
C GLU A 40 26.56 5.18 13.36
N LYS A 41 25.59 4.26 13.49
CA LYS A 41 25.78 2.99 14.21
C LYS A 41 26.54 1.95 13.41
N THR A 42 26.32 1.90 12.10
CA THR A 42 26.88 0.87 11.21
C THR A 42 27.97 1.38 10.28
N SER A 43 28.16 2.71 10.20
CA SER A 43 29.04 3.37 9.23
C SER A 43 28.70 3.10 7.75
N ARG A 44 27.57 2.45 7.45
CA ARG A 44 27.13 2.15 6.09
C ARG A 44 26.63 3.40 5.37
N GLY A 45 26.79 3.40 4.04
CA GLY A 45 26.60 4.60 3.24
C GLY A 45 27.80 5.54 3.34
N GLN A 46 27.90 6.59 2.52
CA GLN A 46 27.01 6.99 1.45
C GLN A 46 27.06 6.01 0.26
N LEU A 47 25.91 5.74 -0.37
CA LEU A 47 25.84 4.88 -1.54
C LEU A 47 26.24 5.68 -2.80
N LYS A 48 27.35 5.29 -3.43
CA LYS A 48 27.84 5.87 -4.69
C LYS A 48 27.32 5.07 -5.89
N GLU A 49 27.49 5.59 -7.09
CA GLU A 49 27.08 4.88 -8.30
C GLU A 49 27.85 3.55 -8.39
N GLY A 50 27.15 2.46 -8.72
CA GLY A 50 27.72 1.12 -8.64
C GLY A 50 27.88 0.57 -7.21
N TRP A 51 27.16 1.11 -6.21
CA TRP A 51 27.26 0.66 -4.81
C TRP A 51 27.02 -0.83 -4.61
N ILE A 52 26.25 -1.47 -5.50
CA ILE A 52 25.95 -2.91 -5.44
C ILE A 52 27.22 -3.76 -5.46
N ASP A 53 28.27 -3.34 -6.17
CA ASP A 53 29.51 -4.09 -6.30
C ASP A 53 30.54 -3.78 -5.21
N SER A 54 30.33 -2.71 -4.44
CA SER A 54 31.32 -2.19 -3.48
C SER A 54 30.86 -2.21 -2.02
N GLN A 55 29.57 -2.40 -1.75
CA GLN A 55 29.02 -2.41 -0.40
C GLN A 55 28.85 -3.84 0.13
N GLY A 56 29.01 -4.02 1.44
CA GLY A 56 28.77 -5.27 2.13
C GLY A 56 28.38 -5.04 3.58
N PRO A 57 27.54 -5.90 4.20
CA PRO A 57 26.85 -7.03 3.60
C PRO A 57 25.66 -6.59 2.71
N ILE A 58 25.38 -7.34 1.65
CA ILE A 58 24.23 -7.13 0.76
C ILE A 58 23.33 -8.37 0.79
N MET A 59 22.03 -8.14 0.72
CA MET A 59 21.02 -9.15 0.46
C MET A 59 20.14 -8.70 -0.70
N CYS A 60 19.50 -9.65 -1.36
CA CYS A 60 18.51 -9.37 -2.39
C CYS A 60 17.16 -9.93 -1.96
N SER A 61 16.10 -9.12 -2.05
CA SER A 61 14.72 -9.58 -1.86
C SER A 61 14.07 -9.70 -3.23
N TYR A 62 13.76 -10.93 -3.63
CA TYR A 62 13.00 -11.18 -4.85
C TYR A 62 11.50 -11.18 -4.52
N LYS A 63 10.74 -10.31 -5.18
CA LYS A 63 9.30 -10.17 -4.99
C LYS A 63 8.58 -10.47 -6.30
N LEU A 64 7.98 -11.66 -6.39
CA LEU A 64 7.12 -12.01 -7.52
C LEU A 64 5.76 -11.33 -7.33
N VAL A 65 5.40 -10.47 -8.28
CA VAL A 65 4.13 -9.73 -8.26
C VAL A 65 3.27 -10.24 -9.40
N THR A 66 2.07 -10.71 -9.08
CA THR A 66 1.05 -11.09 -10.07
C THR A 66 -0.19 -10.25 -9.81
N VAL A 67 -0.63 -9.51 -10.83
CA VAL A 67 -1.86 -8.71 -10.76
C VAL A 67 -2.88 -9.32 -11.72
N LYS A 68 -4.13 -9.41 -11.27
CA LYS A 68 -5.25 -9.90 -12.06
C LYS A 68 -6.44 -8.96 -11.90
N PHE A 69 -6.90 -8.38 -13.02
CA PHE A 69 -8.04 -7.44 -13.04
C PHE A 69 -8.97 -7.70 -14.22
N GLU A 70 -10.00 -8.53 -14.01
CA GLU A 70 -10.90 -9.00 -15.06
C GLU A 70 -12.07 -8.04 -15.34
N VAL A 71 -11.76 -6.79 -15.69
CA VAL A 71 -12.77 -5.81 -16.12
C VAL A 71 -12.58 -5.44 -17.58
N TRP A 72 -13.63 -5.68 -18.36
CA TRP A 72 -13.62 -5.40 -19.80
C TRP A 72 -13.25 -3.95 -20.09
N GLY A 73 -12.30 -3.74 -21.00
CA GLY A 73 -11.81 -2.42 -21.40
C GLY A 73 -10.87 -1.74 -20.40
N LEU A 74 -10.64 -2.29 -19.21
CA LEU A 74 -9.79 -1.69 -18.18
C LEU A 74 -8.63 -2.58 -17.70
N GLN A 75 -8.68 -3.89 -17.94
CA GLN A 75 -7.68 -4.89 -17.53
C GLN A 75 -6.23 -4.38 -17.63
N THR A 76 -5.72 -4.22 -18.84
CA THR A 76 -4.30 -3.88 -19.08
C THR A 76 -3.89 -2.58 -18.39
N ARG A 77 -4.73 -1.54 -18.46
CA ARG A 77 -4.42 -0.23 -17.88
C ARG A 77 -4.32 -0.30 -16.36
N VAL A 78 -5.22 -1.03 -15.72
CA VAL A 78 -5.23 -1.17 -14.25
C VAL A 78 -4.12 -2.09 -13.78
N GLU A 79 -3.88 -3.22 -14.46
CA GLU A 79 -2.80 -4.14 -14.10
C GLU A 79 -1.43 -3.44 -14.19
N GLN A 80 -1.15 -2.75 -15.29
CA GLN A 80 0.08 -1.96 -15.46
C GLN A 80 0.21 -0.86 -14.39
N PHE A 81 -0.89 -0.17 -14.08
CA PHE A 81 -0.89 0.85 -13.02
C PHE A 81 -0.52 0.25 -11.66
N VAL A 82 -1.09 -0.89 -11.29
CA VAL A 82 -0.80 -1.56 -10.02
C VAL A 82 0.66 -2.04 -9.98
N HIS A 83 1.19 -2.60 -11.06
CA HIS A 83 2.61 -2.98 -11.13
C HIS A 83 3.53 -1.79 -10.90
N LYS A 84 3.26 -0.66 -11.58
CA LYS A 84 4.02 0.59 -11.35
C LYS A 84 3.91 1.08 -9.91
N PHE A 85 2.69 1.08 -9.36
CA PHE A 85 2.46 1.50 -7.98
C PHE A 85 3.22 0.61 -6.97
N ILE A 86 3.20 -0.71 -7.16
CA ILE A 86 3.93 -1.65 -6.30
C ILE A 86 5.44 -1.38 -6.40
N ARG A 87 5.98 -1.16 -7.60
CA ARG A 87 7.40 -0.76 -7.78
C ARG A 87 7.73 0.48 -6.96
N ASP A 88 6.91 1.53 -7.05
CA ASP A 88 7.13 2.79 -6.34
C ASP A 88 7.07 2.60 -4.80
N VAL A 89 6.13 1.80 -4.29
CA VAL A 89 6.02 1.46 -2.86
C VAL A 89 7.26 0.71 -2.38
N LEU A 90 7.74 -0.27 -3.17
CA LEU A 90 8.92 -1.04 -2.83
C LEU A 90 10.18 -0.19 -2.83
N LEU A 91 10.35 0.67 -3.83
CA LEU A 91 11.47 1.62 -3.91
C LEU A 91 11.50 2.53 -2.68
N LEU A 92 10.38 3.22 -2.40
CA LEU A 92 10.30 4.17 -1.29
C LEU A 92 10.50 3.47 0.06
N GLY A 93 9.82 2.34 0.27
CA GLY A 93 9.92 1.58 1.53
C GLY A 93 11.32 1.04 1.80
N HIS A 94 12.01 0.52 0.79
CA HIS A 94 13.39 0.03 0.97
C HIS A 94 14.40 1.18 1.15
N ARG A 95 14.18 2.32 0.50
CA ARG A 95 14.99 3.52 0.72
C ARG A 95 14.86 4.00 2.18
N GLN A 96 13.64 4.09 2.69
CA GLN A 96 13.35 4.43 4.08
C GLN A 96 13.95 3.43 5.06
N ALA A 97 13.78 2.13 4.81
CA ALA A 97 14.34 1.09 5.67
C ALA A 97 15.88 1.24 5.84
N PHE A 98 16.60 1.58 4.76
CA PHE A 98 18.03 1.83 4.85
C PHE A 98 18.35 3.16 5.57
N ALA A 99 17.66 4.24 5.23
CA ALA A 99 17.88 5.55 5.85
C ALA A 99 17.59 5.56 7.35
N TRP A 100 16.68 4.69 7.82
CA TRP A 100 16.31 4.56 9.23
C TRP A 100 17.05 3.43 9.95
N VAL A 101 18.12 2.88 9.36
CA VAL A 101 18.87 1.76 9.95
C VAL A 101 19.30 2.04 11.39
N ASP A 102 19.69 3.27 11.71
CA ASP A 102 20.12 3.62 13.06
C ASP A 102 18.98 3.54 14.09
N GLU A 103 17.72 3.63 13.65
CA GLU A 103 16.55 3.55 14.52
C GLU A 103 16.22 2.10 14.90
N TRP A 104 16.39 1.15 13.98
CA TRP A 104 15.94 -0.23 14.17
C TRP A 104 17.03 -1.28 14.34
N ILE A 105 18.31 -1.00 14.01
CA ILE A 105 19.36 -2.02 13.97
C ILE A 105 19.65 -2.70 15.32
N ASP A 106 19.42 -2.00 16.43
CA ASP A 106 19.64 -2.52 17.79
C ASP A 106 18.37 -3.05 18.45
N MET A 107 17.22 -3.02 17.75
CA MET A 107 15.96 -3.47 18.33
C MET A 107 15.97 -4.99 18.54
N THR A 108 15.52 -5.40 19.71
CA THR A 108 15.19 -6.80 20.01
C THR A 108 13.87 -7.21 19.35
N MET A 109 13.65 -8.51 19.15
CA MET A 109 12.38 -9.00 18.61
C MET A 109 11.20 -8.69 19.53
N GLU A 110 11.43 -8.60 20.85
CA GLU A 110 10.46 -8.17 21.84
C GLU A 110 10.03 -6.71 21.61
N GLU A 111 10.99 -5.81 21.39
CA GLU A 111 10.72 -4.39 21.09
C GLU A 111 10.01 -4.23 19.74
N VAL A 112 10.39 -5.03 18.73
CA VAL A 112 9.68 -5.05 17.44
C VAL A 112 8.21 -5.43 17.62
N ARG A 113 7.92 -6.50 18.38
CA ARG A 113 6.54 -6.94 18.66
C ARG A 113 5.73 -5.89 19.41
N GLU A 114 6.36 -5.19 20.35
CA GLU A 114 5.68 -4.12 21.09
C GLU A 114 5.40 -2.91 20.20
N TYR A 115 6.35 -2.55 19.34
CA TYR A 115 6.17 -1.51 18.34
C TYR A 115 5.02 -1.83 17.37
N GLU A 116 4.93 -3.07 16.88
CA GLU A 116 3.82 -3.54 16.03
C GLU A 116 2.47 -3.40 16.74
N ARG A 117 2.39 -3.82 18.01
CA ARG A 117 1.17 -3.73 18.82
C ARG A 117 0.72 -2.27 18.98
N ALA A 118 1.62 -1.41 19.42
CA ALA A 118 1.32 0.02 19.64
C ALA A 118 0.91 0.71 18.34
N THR A 119 1.57 0.38 17.22
CA THR A 119 1.26 0.93 15.90
C THR A 119 -0.12 0.47 15.40
N GLN A 120 -0.46 -0.81 15.60
CA GLN A 120 -1.76 -1.36 15.27
C GLN A 120 -2.89 -0.68 16.06
N GLU A 121 -2.72 -0.53 17.38
CA GLU A 121 -3.69 0.15 18.25
C GLU A 121 -3.89 1.62 17.86
N ALA A 122 -2.80 2.35 17.66
CA ALA A 122 -2.85 3.76 17.23
C ALA A 122 -3.51 3.92 15.85
N THR A 123 -3.30 2.98 14.94
CA THR A 123 -3.93 2.99 13.62
C THR A 123 -5.42 2.72 13.72
N ASN A 124 -5.83 1.71 14.51
CA ASN A 124 -7.24 1.39 14.75
C ASN A 124 -8.00 2.57 15.38
N LEU A 125 -7.37 3.30 16.30
CA LEU A 125 -7.96 4.50 16.90
C LEU A 125 -8.20 5.62 15.87
N LYS A 126 -7.30 5.81 14.90
CA LYS A 126 -7.42 6.85 13.87
C LYS A 126 -8.47 6.54 12.81
N ILE A 127 -8.58 5.27 12.42
CA ILE A 127 -9.54 4.82 11.40
C ILE A 127 -10.96 4.73 12.01
N GLY A 128 -11.06 4.63 13.34
CA GLY A 128 -12.31 4.38 14.05
C GLY A 128 -12.62 2.88 14.11
N SER A 129 -13.38 2.46 15.12
CA SER A 129 -13.83 1.07 15.24
C SER A 129 -14.87 0.78 14.15
N PHE A 130 -14.43 0.24 13.02
CA PHE A 130 -15.35 -0.43 12.12
C PHE A 130 -15.53 -1.87 12.64
N PRO A 131 -16.75 -2.29 13.02
CA PRO A 131 -17.01 -3.72 13.14
C PRO A 131 -16.68 -4.35 11.78
N PRO A 132 -16.12 -5.57 11.73
CA PRO A 132 -15.83 -6.22 10.47
C PRO A 132 -17.12 -6.26 9.63
N ALA A 133 -17.11 -5.61 8.46
CA ALA A 133 -18.26 -5.52 7.57
C ALA A 133 -18.62 -6.87 6.90
N ILE A 134 -17.97 -7.95 7.31
CA ILE A 134 -18.19 -9.30 6.82
C ILE A 134 -18.92 -10.08 7.91
N SER A 135 -20.25 -9.98 7.93
CA SER A 135 -21.05 -11.04 8.52
C SER A 135 -21.01 -12.23 7.58
N ILE A 136 -20.33 -13.31 7.99
CA ILE A 136 -20.48 -14.61 7.34
C ILE A 136 -21.86 -15.14 7.78
N THR A 137 -22.90 -14.86 7.01
CA THR A 137 -24.11 -15.68 7.07
C THR A 137 -23.82 -16.97 6.32
N GLU A 138 -23.76 -18.09 7.04
CA GLU A 138 -23.81 -19.42 6.42
C GLU A 138 -25.07 -19.47 5.55
N THR A 139 -24.89 -19.49 4.24
CA THR A 139 -25.95 -19.85 3.31
C THR A 139 -26.06 -21.37 3.32
N PRO A 140 -27.20 -21.97 3.70
CA PRO A 140 -27.34 -23.42 3.68
C PRO A 140 -27.15 -23.91 2.24
N LEU A 141 -26.21 -24.84 2.07
CA LEU A 141 -25.95 -25.50 0.80
C LEU A 141 -27.20 -26.30 0.38
N PRO A 142 -27.83 -26.05 -0.78
CA PRO A 142 -28.90 -26.92 -1.24
C PRO A 142 -28.31 -28.29 -1.60
N SER A 143 -28.97 -29.33 -1.13
CA SER A 143 -28.63 -30.72 -1.39
C SER A 143 -28.55 -30.99 -2.91
N SER A 144 -27.45 -31.63 -3.30
CA SER A 144 -27.17 -32.01 -4.68
C SER A 144 -28.23 -32.96 -5.23
N THR A 145 -28.90 -32.54 -6.30
CA THR A 145 -29.52 -33.46 -7.25
C THR A 145 -28.93 -33.20 -8.64
N ARG A 146 -28.34 -34.25 -9.23
CA ARG A 146 -27.75 -34.31 -10.56
C ARG A 146 -28.62 -33.67 -11.66
N GLY A 147 -28.00 -32.84 -12.50
CA GLY A 147 -28.52 -32.38 -13.80
C GLY A 147 -27.41 -31.75 -14.65
N PRO A 148 -27.44 -31.83 -16.00
CA PRO A 148 -26.27 -31.60 -16.85
C PRO A 148 -26.00 -30.12 -17.13
N ASN A 149 -24.75 -29.84 -17.52
CA ASN A 149 -24.21 -28.56 -17.99
C ASN A 149 -25.23 -27.67 -18.72
N SER A 150 -25.40 -26.44 -18.26
CA SER A 150 -25.83 -25.29 -19.07
C SER A 150 -25.41 -24.00 -18.37
N ALA A 151 -24.74 -23.11 -19.10
CA ALA A 151 -24.41 -21.76 -18.67
C ALA A 151 -25.67 -20.99 -18.21
N PRO A 152 -25.56 -20.02 -17.30
CA PRO A 152 -26.72 -19.25 -16.86
C PRO A 152 -27.24 -18.38 -18.02
N SER A 153 -28.52 -18.53 -18.36
CA SER A 153 -29.21 -17.68 -19.33
C SER A 153 -29.31 -16.26 -18.80
N THR A 154 -28.86 -15.30 -19.61
CA THR A 154 -29.07 -13.87 -19.37
C THR A 154 -30.57 -13.56 -19.49
N PRO A 155 -31.23 -12.92 -18.51
CA PRO A 155 -32.63 -12.55 -18.65
C PRO A 155 -32.78 -11.43 -19.69
N LEU A 156 -33.65 -11.68 -20.67
CA LEU A 156 -34.09 -10.73 -21.70
C LEU A 156 -35.18 -9.82 -21.09
N CYS A 157 -34.82 -9.04 -20.07
CA CYS A 157 -35.68 -7.98 -19.54
C CYS A 157 -34.82 -6.72 -19.39
N THR A 158 -35.05 -5.76 -20.28
CA THR A 158 -34.32 -4.49 -20.36
C THR A 158 -34.81 -3.43 -19.36
N GLU A 159 -35.77 -3.77 -18.50
CA GLU A 159 -36.33 -2.84 -17.51
C GLU A 159 -35.79 -3.16 -16.11
N PRO A 160 -35.13 -2.21 -15.42
CA PRO A 160 -34.68 -2.40 -14.05
C PRO A 160 -35.87 -2.50 -13.08
N PRO A 161 -35.78 -3.33 -12.02
CA PRO A 161 -36.86 -3.48 -11.04
C PRO A 161 -37.22 -2.16 -10.36
N GLU A 162 -38.52 -1.92 -10.13
CA GLU A 162 -39.08 -0.62 -9.68
C GLU A 162 -38.46 -0.05 -8.39
N PHE A 163 -37.88 -0.87 -7.51
CA PHE A 163 -37.21 -0.37 -6.32
C PHE A 163 -35.89 0.40 -6.63
N LEU A 164 -35.37 0.27 -7.85
CA LEU A 164 -34.25 1.04 -8.38
C LEU A 164 -34.68 2.34 -9.08
N ALA A 165 -35.98 2.59 -9.23
CA ALA A 165 -36.47 3.83 -9.83
C ALA A 165 -36.14 5.02 -8.90
N LEU A 166 -35.33 5.93 -9.42
CA LEU A 166 -34.94 7.14 -8.69
C LEU A 166 -36.15 8.08 -8.53
N PRO A 167 -36.37 8.68 -7.35
CA PRO A 167 -37.41 9.70 -7.17
C PRO A 167 -37.21 10.87 -8.15
N LYS A 168 -38.30 11.26 -8.84
CA LYS A 168 -38.26 12.17 -9.99
C LYS A 168 -38.08 13.67 -9.65
N ASP A 169 -37.94 14.02 -8.38
CA ASP A 169 -37.63 15.39 -7.94
C ASP A 169 -36.42 15.40 -7.02
N ARG A 170 -35.26 15.70 -7.60
CA ARG A 170 -34.07 16.10 -6.84
C ARG A 170 -33.63 17.49 -7.28
N PRO A 171 -33.70 18.53 -6.43
CA PRO A 171 -33.08 19.81 -6.74
C PRO A 171 -31.58 19.60 -6.95
N ARG A 172 -31.04 20.22 -8.01
CA ARG A 172 -29.66 20.04 -8.49
C ARG A 172 -28.65 20.46 -7.40
N LYS A 173 -28.21 19.52 -6.58
CA LYS A 173 -27.08 19.71 -5.65
C LYS A 173 -25.78 19.51 -6.42
N LYS A 174 -24.84 20.44 -6.23
CA LYS A 174 -23.48 20.41 -6.79
C LYS A 174 -22.82 19.06 -6.45
N SER A 175 -22.18 18.46 -7.44
CA SER A 175 -21.58 17.14 -7.37
C SER A 175 -20.29 17.15 -6.55
N ALA A 176 -20.42 16.85 -5.25
CA ALA A 176 -19.48 16.07 -4.43
C ALA A 176 -20.00 16.10 -2.98
N PRO A 177 -20.06 14.97 -2.25
CA PRO A 177 -20.21 15.02 -0.81
C PRO A 177 -18.94 15.62 -0.19
N GLU A 178 -19.08 16.63 0.68
CA GLU A 178 -17.95 17.27 1.41
C GLU A 178 -17.16 16.30 2.31
N THR A 179 -17.59 15.04 2.41
CA THR A 179 -16.92 13.97 3.14
C THR A 179 -15.61 13.48 2.49
N LEU A 180 -15.22 14.00 1.32
CA LEU A 180 -13.91 13.75 0.70
C LEU A 180 -12.88 14.87 0.93
N THR A 181 -13.22 15.89 1.72
CA THR A 181 -12.28 16.92 2.13
C THR A 181 -11.71 16.56 3.48
N LEU A 182 -10.40 16.28 3.53
CA LEU A 182 -9.67 16.07 4.78
C LEU A 182 -9.85 17.30 5.70
N PRO A 183 -10.11 17.12 7.01
CA PRO A 183 -10.21 18.24 7.93
C PRO A 183 -8.87 19.00 8.04
N ASP A 184 -8.98 20.32 8.12
CA ASP A 184 -7.89 21.29 8.27
C ASP A 184 -7.05 20.99 9.54
N PRO A 185 -5.71 20.82 9.42
CA PRO A 185 -4.83 20.49 10.55
C PRO A 185 -4.76 21.57 11.66
N ALA A 186 -5.35 22.76 11.46
CA ALA A 186 -5.28 23.85 12.43
C ALA A 186 -6.17 23.69 13.68
N ARG A 187 -6.96 22.62 13.81
CA ARG A 187 -7.76 22.34 15.02
C ARG A 187 -7.24 21.14 15.81
N ARG A 188 -6.23 21.38 16.65
CA ARG A 188 -5.81 20.45 17.73
C ARG A 188 -6.15 21.03 19.10
N ASN A 189 -6.87 20.26 19.91
CA ASN A 189 -6.76 20.33 21.36
C ASN A 189 -6.71 18.90 21.95
N SER A 190 -5.94 18.77 23.03
CA SER A 190 -5.71 17.59 23.89
C SER A 190 -4.72 16.49 23.41
N GLY A 191 -3.45 16.67 23.77
CA GLY A 191 -2.89 16.03 24.97
C GLY A 191 -2.72 14.51 25.02
N PHE A 192 -2.06 13.88 24.05
CA PHE A 192 -1.33 12.62 24.26
C PHE A 192 -0.09 12.60 23.35
N ARG A 193 1.12 12.57 23.93
CA ARG A 193 2.39 12.36 23.20
C ARG A 193 2.86 10.93 23.47
N LEU A 194 2.76 10.07 22.45
CA LEU A 194 3.52 8.83 22.40
C LEU A 194 4.99 9.14 22.06
N PRO A 195 5.97 8.32 22.49
CA PRO A 195 7.32 8.43 21.99
C PRO A 195 7.30 8.23 20.46
N SER A 196 7.67 9.28 19.72
CA SER A 196 7.74 9.27 18.26
C SER A 196 9.01 8.54 17.85
N ILE A 197 8.96 7.20 17.77
CA ILE A 197 10.10 6.40 17.32
C ILE A 197 10.23 6.47 15.79
N PHE A 198 9.13 6.72 15.06
CA PHE A 198 9.17 7.04 13.63
C PHE A 198 8.42 8.35 13.39
N SER A 199 9.15 9.42 13.12
CA SER A 199 8.61 10.75 12.87
C SER A 199 8.03 10.85 11.47
N TRP A 200 6.95 10.12 11.20
CA TRP A 200 6.28 10.13 9.90
C TRP A 200 5.55 11.44 9.60
N ASN A 201 5.51 12.41 10.53
CA ASN A 201 4.71 13.63 10.40
C ASN A 201 5.33 14.86 11.09
N SER A 202 6.55 15.24 10.75
CA SER A 202 7.09 16.54 11.15
C SER A 202 7.94 17.16 10.04
N SER A 203 7.29 17.93 9.18
CA SER A 203 8.00 18.99 8.45
C SER A 203 8.24 20.15 9.43
N PRO A 204 9.46 20.72 9.49
CA PRO A 204 9.68 21.95 10.22
C PRO A 204 8.92 23.10 9.54
N GLN A 205 8.14 23.86 10.31
CA GLN A 205 7.67 25.17 9.88
C GLN A 205 8.87 26.13 9.84
N PRO A 206 9.07 26.91 8.77
CA PRO A 206 10.11 27.93 8.75
C PRO A 206 9.79 29.06 9.73
N GLU A 207 10.83 29.56 10.41
CA GLU A 207 10.80 30.81 11.20
C GLU A 207 10.55 32.05 10.33
#